data_AF-X1DFL8-F1
#
_entry.id   AF-X1DFL8-F1
#
_cell.length_a   1.000
_cell.length_b   1.000
_cell.length_c   1.000
_cell.angle_alpha   90.00
_cell.angle_beta   90.00
_cell.angle_gamma   90.00
#
_symmetry.space_group_name_H-M   'P 1'
#
loop_
_entity.id
_entity.type
_entity.pdbx_description
1 polymer ?
#
loop_
_entity_poly.entity_id
_entity_poly.type
_entity_poly.pdbx_seq_one_letter_code
_entity_poly.pdbx_strand_id
1 'polypeptide(L)'
;MPRILNYSIIGLEDYTISFNDYCSLCEIQQFCKWGKDEPFSINISCSDLNRAKEKVKFEQLQKLQKTEDVSVTYEELVKKVKINLQGIFSEIWKNKIKALKEEIRCLNPRKRDSMLVAQQGQDWWQDFNVTMKVINDECEKIS
;
A
#
# COMPACT_ATOMS: atom_id res chain seq x y z
N MET A 1 -3.23 -14.20 11.83
CA MET A 1 -3.25 -12.80 12.31
C MET A 1 -2.23 -12.03 11.50
N PRO A 2 -2.58 -10.87 10.94
CA PRO A 2 -1.64 -10.04 10.19
C PRO A 2 -0.53 -9.53 11.12
N ARG A 3 0.68 -9.46 10.58
CA ARG A 3 1.88 -8.98 11.26
C ARG A 3 2.28 -7.62 10.71
N ILE A 4 2.92 -6.82 11.57
CA ILE A 4 3.59 -5.60 11.11
C ILE A 4 4.88 -6.02 10.42
N LEU A 5 5.06 -5.56 9.19
CA LEU A 5 6.30 -5.74 8.44
C LEU A 5 7.38 -4.87 9.07
N ASN A 6 8.64 -5.30 8.94
CA ASN A 6 9.76 -4.48 9.36
C ASN A 6 9.79 -3.21 8.52
N TYR A 7 9.76 -2.04 9.17
CA TYR A 7 9.93 -0.77 8.49
C TYR A 7 10.91 0.12 9.25
N SER A 8 11.62 0.98 8.51
CA SER A 8 12.54 1.97 9.05
C SER A 8 12.19 3.35 8.54
N ILE A 9 12.43 4.37 9.36
CA ILE A 9 12.25 5.78 8.98
C ILE A 9 13.55 6.27 8.34
N ILE A 10 13.44 6.86 7.16
CA ILE A 10 14.52 7.54 6.44
C ILE A 10 14.18 9.03 6.43
N GLY A 11 14.89 9.83 7.22
CA GLY A 11 14.57 11.26 7.37
C GLY A 11 13.32 11.48 8.22
N LEU A 12 12.51 12.48 7.88
CA LEU A 12 11.30 12.86 8.64
C LEU A 12 10.01 12.31 8.05
N GLU A 13 9.95 12.06 6.74
CA GLU A 13 8.69 11.75 6.04
C GLU A 13 8.75 10.49 5.17
N ASP A 14 9.92 9.83 5.07
CA ASP A 14 10.07 8.64 4.23
C ASP A 14 10.24 7.38 5.07
N TYR A 15 9.62 6.30 4.62
CA TYR A 15 9.57 5.01 5.28
C TYR A 15 9.99 3.93 4.28
N THR A 16 10.84 3.02 4.71
CA THR A 16 11.18 1.82 3.93
C THR A 16 10.53 0.62 4.59
N ILE A 17 9.62 -0.04 3.90
CA ILE A 17 8.99 -1.29 4.33
C ILE A 17 9.75 -2.45 3.70
N SER A 18 10.22 -3.39 4.52
CA SER A 18 10.94 -4.60 4.09
C SER A 18 10.08 -5.85 4.21
N PHE A 19 10.17 -6.71 3.19
CA PHE A 19 9.46 -7.99 3.07
C PHE A 19 10.41 -9.19 3.32
N ASN A 20 11.46 -8.99 4.13
CA ASN A 20 12.52 -9.98 4.37
C ASN A 20 11.99 -11.37 4.74
N ASP A 21 11.03 -11.42 5.68
CA ASP A 21 10.45 -12.67 6.17
C ASP A 21 9.84 -13.49 5.03
N TYR A 22 9.29 -12.83 4.02
CA TYR A 22 8.68 -13.50 2.89
C TYR A 22 9.66 -13.93 1.79
N CYS A 23 10.78 -13.22 1.66
CA CYS A 23 11.87 -13.64 0.76
C CYS A 23 12.53 -14.93 1.27
N SER A 24 12.50 -15.20 2.58
CA SER A 24 13.08 -16.41 3.19
C SER A 24 12.23 -17.69 3.04
N LEU A 25 10.91 -17.55 2.84
CA LEU A 25 9.96 -18.67 2.80
C LEU A 25 9.68 -19.20 1.38
N CYS A 26 10.39 -18.71 0.37
CA CYS A 26 10.13 -19.08 -1.02
C CYS A 26 11.16 -20.10 -1.49
N GLU A 27 10.75 -21.35 -1.74
CA GLU A 27 11.64 -22.43 -2.23
C GLU A 27 12.33 -22.10 -3.58
N ILE A 28 11.83 -21.08 -4.28
CA ILE A 28 12.32 -20.58 -5.57
C ILE A 28 13.28 -19.38 -5.35
N GLN A 29 13.71 -19.10 -4.11
CA GLN A 29 14.57 -17.95 -3.76
C GLN A 29 15.83 -17.87 -4.63
N GLN A 30 16.41 -19.01 -5.03
CA GLN A 30 17.56 -19.07 -5.95
C GLN A 30 17.31 -18.40 -7.33
N PHE A 31 16.04 -18.16 -7.69
CA PHE A 31 15.66 -17.47 -8.93
C PHE A 31 14.89 -16.16 -8.69
N CYS A 32 14.70 -15.77 -7.43
CA CYS A 32 14.18 -14.45 -7.09
C CYS A 32 15.34 -13.46 -7.07
N LYS A 33 15.10 -12.23 -7.55
CA LYS A 33 16.08 -11.15 -7.46
C LYS A 33 16.41 -10.79 -6.01
N TRP A 34 15.42 -10.94 -5.13
CA TRP A 34 15.53 -10.62 -3.71
C TRP A 34 15.72 -11.88 -2.87
N GLY A 35 16.62 -11.78 -1.91
CA GLY A 35 17.07 -12.87 -1.06
C GLY A 35 17.14 -12.46 0.40
N LYS A 36 17.77 -13.31 1.22
CA LYS A 36 17.99 -13.02 2.64
C LYS A 36 18.96 -11.84 2.84
N ASP A 37 19.94 -11.73 1.96
CA ASP A 37 20.98 -10.69 2.03
C ASP A 37 20.51 -9.36 1.40
N GLU A 38 19.61 -9.43 0.41
CA GLU A 38 18.96 -8.27 -0.21
C GLU A 38 17.44 -8.46 -0.20
N PRO A 39 16.75 -8.12 0.91
CA PRO A 39 15.31 -8.29 1.00
C PRO A 39 14.56 -7.29 0.13
N PHE A 40 13.46 -7.75 -0.47
CA PHE A 40 12.56 -6.85 -1.20
C PHE A 40 12.04 -5.76 -0.26
N SER A 41 12.21 -4.51 -0.65
CA SER A 41 11.79 -3.37 0.14
C SER A 41 11.18 -2.29 -0.74
N ILE A 42 10.24 -1.53 -0.19
CA ILE A 42 9.60 -0.41 -0.90
C ILE A 42 9.68 0.85 -0.06
N ASN A 43 9.80 2.00 -0.74
CA ASN A 43 9.76 3.30 -0.10
C ASN A 43 8.35 3.88 -0.17
N ILE A 44 7.90 4.44 0.95
CA ILE A 44 6.63 5.14 1.14
C ILE A 44 6.96 6.53 1.67
N SER A 45 6.45 7.57 1.02
CA SER A 45 6.60 8.95 1.48
C SER A 45 5.28 9.46 2.04
N CYS A 46 5.30 10.18 3.16
CA CYS A 46 4.11 10.87 3.68
C CYS A 46 3.57 11.88 2.67
N SER A 47 4.45 12.54 1.92
CA SER A 47 4.07 13.46 0.84
C SER A 47 3.21 12.77 -0.24
N ASP A 48 3.63 11.59 -0.69
CA ASP A 48 2.90 10.77 -1.67
C ASP A 48 1.54 10.32 -1.12
N LEU A 49 1.49 9.92 0.17
CA LEU A 49 0.26 9.54 0.84
C LEU A 49 -0.73 10.70 0.94
N ASN A 50 -0.26 11.88 1.37
CA ASN A 50 -1.08 13.07 1.48
C ASN A 50 -1.59 13.53 0.12
N ARG A 51 -0.75 13.53 -0.90
CA ARG A 51 -1.16 13.82 -2.28
C ARG A 51 -2.22 12.85 -2.79
N ALA A 52 -2.09 11.56 -2.48
CA ALA A 52 -3.11 10.56 -2.84
C ALA A 52 -4.45 10.82 -2.11
N LYS A 53 -4.40 11.16 -0.82
CA LYS A 53 -5.60 11.54 -0.04
C LYS A 53 -6.28 12.78 -0.63
N GLU A 54 -5.50 13.81 -0.97
CA GLU A 54 -6.01 15.04 -1.59
C GLU A 54 -6.67 14.78 -2.95
N LYS A 55 -6.04 13.95 -3.78
CA LYS A 55 -6.62 13.56 -5.07
C LYS A 55 -7.98 12.87 -4.89
N VAL A 56 -8.08 11.91 -3.98
CA VAL A 56 -9.36 11.22 -3.67
C VAL A 56 -10.40 12.21 -3.13
N LYS A 57 -10.00 13.10 -2.22
CA LYS A 57 -10.86 14.16 -1.67
C LYS A 57 -11.39 15.05 -2.79
N PHE A 58 -10.53 15.50 -3.69
CA PHE A 58 -10.89 16.36 -4.82
C PHE A 58 -11.87 15.67 -5.78
N GLU A 59 -11.59 14.42 -6.18
CA GLU A 59 -12.46 13.66 -7.06
C GLU A 59 -13.85 13.41 -6.45
N GLN A 60 -13.92 13.13 -5.14
CA GLN A 60 -15.19 12.97 -4.44
C GLN A 60 -15.95 14.31 -4.33
N LEU A 61 -15.27 15.40 -4.02
CA LEU A 61 -15.89 16.73 -3.98
C LEU A 61 -16.48 17.11 -5.34
N GLN A 62 -15.76 16.87 -6.43
CA GLN A 62 -16.26 17.13 -7.79
C GLN A 62 -17.50 16.28 -8.11
N LYS A 63 -17.55 15.03 -7.66
CA LYS A 63 -18.75 14.19 -7.83
C LYS A 63 -19.92 14.72 -7.03
N LEU A 64 -19.69 15.03 -5.75
CA LEU A 64 -20.72 15.58 -4.85
C LEU A 64 -21.28 16.91 -5.37
N GLN A 65 -20.43 17.82 -5.84
CA GLN A 65 -20.86 19.09 -6.46
C GLN A 65 -21.75 18.92 -7.69
N LYS A 66 -21.63 17.80 -8.41
CA LYS A 66 -22.45 17.50 -9.59
C LYS A 66 -23.78 16.81 -9.24
N THR A 67 -23.87 16.22 -8.05
CA THR A 67 -25.02 15.39 -7.63
C THR A 67 -25.88 16.03 -6.55
N GLU A 68 -25.30 16.87 -5.70
CA GLU A 68 -25.97 17.53 -4.59
C GLU A 68 -26.64 18.83 -5.04
N ASP A 69 -27.63 19.25 -4.25
CA ASP A 69 -28.37 20.49 -4.51
C ASP A 69 -27.45 21.72 -4.38
N VAL A 70 -27.68 22.74 -5.20
CA VAL A 70 -26.87 23.97 -5.25
C VAL A 70 -26.93 24.74 -3.92
N SER A 71 -27.96 24.51 -3.09
CA SER A 71 -28.09 25.07 -1.76
C SER A 71 -27.11 24.48 -0.72
N VAL A 72 -26.50 23.32 -1.00
CA VAL A 72 -25.53 22.69 -0.09
C VAL A 72 -24.21 23.45 -0.14
N THR A 73 -23.75 23.88 1.03
CA THR A 73 -22.51 24.66 1.14
C THR A 73 -21.27 23.80 0.93
N TYR A 74 -20.17 24.41 0.50
CA TYR A 74 -18.90 23.72 0.34
C TYR A 74 -18.44 23.01 1.65
N GLU A 75 -18.66 23.63 2.80
CA GLU A 75 -18.31 23.08 4.11
C GLU A 75 -19.09 21.79 4.43
N GLU A 76 -20.37 21.74 4.05
CA GLU A 76 -21.20 20.54 4.19
C GLU A 76 -20.76 19.43 3.22
N LEU A 77 -20.35 19.78 2.00
CA LEU A 77 -19.80 18.82 1.04
C LEU A 77 -18.48 18.23 1.52
N VAL A 78 -17.59 19.03 2.13
CA VAL A 78 -16.32 18.55 2.69
C VAL A 78 -16.56 17.53 3.81
N LYS A 79 -17.57 17.74 4.66
CA LYS A 79 -17.94 16.78 5.72
C LYS A 79 -18.46 15.44 5.18
N LYS A 80 -18.99 15.42 3.95
CA LYS A 80 -19.48 14.19 3.29
C LYS A 80 -18.35 13.38 2.63
N VAL A 81 -17.18 13.97 2.42
CA VAL A 81 -16.02 13.26 1.84
C VAL A 81 -15.55 12.18 2.80
N LYS A 82 -15.44 10.95 2.31
CA LYS A 82 -14.85 9.83 3.04
C LYS A 82 -13.65 9.30 2.27
N ILE A 83 -12.45 9.62 2.77
CA ILE A 83 -11.21 9.14 2.18
C ILE A 83 -11.12 7.63 2.37
N ASN A 84 -11.09 6.89 1.26
CA ASN A 84 -10.93 5.45 1.28
C ASN A 84 -9.44 5.07 1.31
N LEU A 85 -8.85 4.99 2.51
CA LEU A 85 -7.45 4.60 2.71
C LEU A 85 -7.13 3.23 2.12
N GLN A 86 -8.07 2.28 2.17
CA GLN A 86 -7.88 0.95 1.58
C GLN A 86 -7.70 1.03 0.06
N GLY A 87 -8.39 1.95 -0.61
CA GLY A 87 -8.21 2.22 -2.04
C GLY A 87 -6.80 2.73 -2.35
N ILE A 88 -6.30 3.67 -1.55
CA ILE A 88 -4.95 4.25 -1.68
C ILE A 88 -3.89 3.16 -1.46
N PHE A 89 -4.00 2.38 -0.39
CA PHE A 89 -3.04 1.29 -0.12
C PHE A 89 -3.09 0.21 -1.19
N SER A 90 -4.27 -0.11 -1.73
CA SER A 90 -4.42 -1.07 -2.83
C SER A 90 -3.73 -0.58 -4.11
N GLU A 91 -3.78 0.72 -4.39
CA GLU A 91 -3.09 1.30 -5.54
C GLU A 91 -1.57 1.25 -5.36
N ILE A 92 -1.07 1.59 -4.18
CA ILE A 92 0.36 1.48 -3.84
C ILE A 92 0.83 0.02 -3.98
N TRP A 93 0.09 -0.94 -3.42
CA TRP A 93 0.38 -2.36 -3.54
C TRP A 93 0.44 -2.82 -5.00
N LYS A 94 -0.52 -2.39 -5.82
CA LYS A 94 -0.54 -2.69 -7.25
C LYS A 94 0.72 -2.18 -7.95
N ASN A 95 1.08 -0.92 -7.69
CA ASN A 95 2.14 -0.22 -8.43
C ASN A 95 3.54 -0.58 -7.95
N LYS A 96 3.75 -0.77 -6.65
CA LYS A 96 5.08 -1.02 -6.08
C LYS A 96 5.40 -2.50 -5.87
N ILE A 97 4.39 -3.37 -5.76
CA ILE A 97 4.60 -4.79 -5.41
C ILE A 97 4.10 -5.71 -6.53
N LYS A 98 2.82 -5.64 -6.92
CA LYS A 98 2.28 -6.52 -7.99
C LYS A 98 2.92 -6.25 -9.35
N ALA A 99 3.37 -5.02 -9.62
CA ALA A 99 4.09 -4.68 -10.85
C ALA A 99 5.39 -5.49 -11.00
N LEU A 100 6.00 -5.90 -9.89
CA LEU A 100 7.27 -6.62 -9.84
C LEU A 100 7.08 -8.14 -9.79
N LYS A 101 5.88 -8.68 -10.09
CA LYS A 101 5.60 -10.12 -10.02
C LYS A 101 6.55 -11.00 -10.84
N GLU A 102 7.16 -10.48 -11.91
CA GLU A 102 8.14 -11.25 -12.68
C GLU A 102 9.46 -11.43 -11.92
N GLU A 103 9.83 -10.44 -11.11
CA GLU A 103 11.00 -10.46 -10.24
C GLU A 103 10.69 -11.15 -8.89
N ILE A 104 9.45 -10.99 -8.37
CA ILE A 104 8.93 -11.65 -7.16
C ILE A 104 8.18 -12.91 -7.59
N ARG A 105 8.92 -13.97 -7.94
CA ARG A 105 8.32 -15.21 -8.48
C ARG A 105 7.29 -15.85 -7.54
N CYS A 106 7.40 -15.63 -6.24
CA CYS A 106 6.47 -16.10 -5.22
C CYS A 106 5.06 -15.48 -5.36
N LEU A 107 4.94 -14.37 -6.09
CA LEU A 107 3.68 -13.71 -6.45
C LEU A 107 3.26 -13.98 -7.90
N ASN A 108 3.94 -14.88 -8.61
CA ASN A 108 3.67 -15.18 -10.01
C ASN A 108 2.99 -16.54 -10.20
N PRO A 109 1.68 -16.58 -10.52
CA PRO A 109 0.93 -17.84 -10.66
C PRO A 109 1.35 -18.64 -11.90
N ARG A 110 2.15 -18.06 -12.81
CA ARG A 110 2.72 -18.79 -13.97
C ARG A 110 4.01 -19.53 -13.62
N LYS A 111 4.63 -19.21 -12.48
CA LYS A 111 5.93 -19.75 -12.04
C LYS A 111 5.82 -20.69 -10.84
N ARG A 112 4.68 -20.70 -10.16
CA ARG A 112 4.37 -21.55 -9.00
C ARG A 112 2.88 -21.88 -8.99
N ASP A 113 2.51 -22.92 -8.24
CA ASP A 113 1.11 -23.27 -7.98
C ASP A 113 0.25 -22.04 -7.66
N SER A 114 -0.87 -21.90 -8.37
CA SER A 114 -1.69 -20.70 -8.32
C SER A 114 -2.40 -20.54 -6.98
N MET A 115 -2.72 -21.63 -6.29
CA MET A 115 -3.37 -21.62 -4.97
C MET A 115 -2.38 -21.14 -3.91
N LEU A 116 -1.14 -21.65 -3.93
CA LEU A 116 -0.08 -21.19 -3.02
C LEU A 116 0.29 -19.73 -3.26
N VAL A 117 0.36 -19.29 -4.52
CA VAL A 117 0.63 -17.89 -4.88
C VAL A 117 -0.50 -16.97 -4.40
N ALA A 118 -1.76 -17.39 -4.56
CA ALA A 118 -2.91 -16.62 -4.11
C ALA A 118 -2.93 -16.46 -2.59
N GLN A 119 -2.69 -17.55 -1.85
CA GLN A 119 -2.61 -17.53 -0.38
C GLN A 119 -1.48 -16.61 0.08
N GLN A 120 -0.26 -16.81 -0.45
CA GLN A 120 0.88 -16.01 -0.06
C GLN A 120 0.70 -14.52 -0.43
N GLY A 121 0.13 -14.23 -1.60
CA GLY A 121 -0.19 -12.84 -1.98
C GLY A 121 -1.25 -12.19 -1.09
N GLN A 122 -2.19 -12.97 -0.56
CA GLN A 122 -3.16 -12.50 0.42
C GLN A 122 -2.49 -12.20 1.76
N ASP A 123 -1.61 -13.08 2.24
CA ASP A 123 -0.88 -12.90 3.50
C ASP A 123 -0.02 -11.62 3.45
N TRP A 124 0.77 -11.45 2.38
CA TRP A 124 1.59 -10.24 2.22
C TRP A 124 0.73 -8.98 2.16
N TRP A 125 -0.41 -9.03 1.46
CA TRP A 125 -1.33 -7.90 1.37
C TRP A 125 -1.90 -7.53 2.75
N GLN A 126 -2.28 -8.52 3.56
CA GLN A 126 -2.79 -8.27 4.90
C GLN A 126 -1.74 -7.58 5.78
N ASP A 127 -0.51 -8.09 5.79
CA ASP A 127 0.58 -7.51 6.58
C ASP A 127 0.98 -6.11 6.10
N PHE A 128 1.07 -5.93 4.77
CA PHE A 128 1.30 -4.62 4.18
C PHE A 128 0.20 -3.63 4.55
N ASN A 129 -1.07 -4.03 4.45
CA ASN A 129 -2.20 -3.16 4.74
C ASN A 129 -2.21 -2.71 6.21
N VAL A 130 -1.87 -3.59 7.16
CA VAL A 130 -1.75 -3.20 8.58
C VAL A 130 -0.53 -2.28 8.77
N THR A 131 0.61 -2.58 8.16
CA THR A 131 1.81 -1.74 8.24
C THR A 131 1.58 -0.34 7.68
N MET A 132 0.87 -0.23 6.56
CA MET A 132 0.51 1.05 5.94
C MET A 132 -0.42 1.89 6.81
N LYS A 133 -1.30 1.27 7.61
CA LYS A 133 -2.11 2.01 8.59
C LYS A 133 -1.23 2.65 9.66
N VAL A 134 -0.27 1.90 10.20
CA VAL A 134 0.68 2.43 11.18
C VAL A 134 1.49 3.59 10.58
N ILE A 135 2.04 3.43 9.38
CA ILE A 135 2.77 4.51 8.70
C ILE A 135 1.87 5.71 8.43
N ASN A 136 0.63 5.47 8.00
CA ASN A 136 -0.34 6.55 7.78
C ASN A 136 -0.61 7.34 9.07
N ASP A 137 -0.80 6.65 10.19
CA ASP A 137 -1.04 7.28 11.49
C ASP A 137 0.18 8.10 11.93
N GLU A 138 1.41 7.66 11.64
CA GLU A 138 2.62 8.45 11.86
C GLU A 138 2.70 9.68 10.94
N CYS A 139 2.38 9.52 9.65
CA CYS A 139 2.33 10.65 8.70
C CYS A 139 1.28 11.71 9.10
N GLU A 140 0.16 11.29 9.70
CA GLU A 140 -0.88 12.21 10.17
C GLU A 140 -0.46 13.02 11.40
N LYS A 141 0.54 12.58 12.17
CA LYS A 141 1.09 13.38 13.29
C LYS A 141 2.01 14.50 12.85
N ILE A 142 2.55 14.41 11.64
CA ILE A 142 3.51 15.37 11.07
C ILE A 142 2.76 16.48 10.29
N SER A 143 1.54 16.18 9.82
CA SER A 143 0.70 17.05 8.99
C SER A 143 -0.05 18.13 9.74
#